data_AF-A0A939Y3A6-F1
#
_entry.id   AF-A0A939Y3A6-F1
#
_cell.length_a   1.000
_cell.length_b   1.000
_cell.length_c   1.000
_cell.angle_alpha   90.00
_cell.angle_beta   90.00
_cell.angle_gamma   90.00
#
_symmetry.space_group_name_H-M   'P 1'
#
loop_
_entity.id
_entity.type
_entity.pdbx_description
1 polymer ?
#
loop_
_entity_poly.entity_id
_entity_poly.type
_entity_poly.pdbx_seq_one_letter_code
_entity_poly.pdbx_strand_id
1 'polypeptide(L)'
;MFTILTTAVFSLWDYVRRGTEYETGDYFVSADFVDEAGLEAAENDPLIRRITDMKITGCYSQFERIAPGSTYPVAAVDTAFFDDMAVPLKEGRLPENSSEIIIPNNINLVCLQMGWKTWEIGETIELDLFDLRSARVEERTDRQKDDLYRPEEGWKREYRIVGITDNKAYSDDENDWGNYCMLTLSDGAEGEILWHRLFLRTAPKDAAAVLAKHYGQKSFQNSDLLRVYGMGGIEQGTAIMLVIILAALLIVAALSVVLIRSIFSVSVTERTREFGLLASIGTTPKQIRSLVRREALFFLVTALPLGLAAGVLGAGGLLARYRGILINQFTFGESVPVCVCLSPAALIAASLICALTVFLSVSSPARRASRIIPLEAIRQNRDVRIRENKRSGNGRISRLMGIPGWIGTRYECVAGKKYRAVTAALAFSLILFLPAVFLAGLAEKQADAYTEDFDFSLYSAGGRIDLAILEKLRAEPEISFSVLRSAEQYYSSFPTSDLPEEYRAVHMGTAEQKDYSSLYSYEEVHVTYIEDSVFAAALKAEGIDPKPYLTGDAYFAVIVP
;
A
#
# COMPACT_ATOMS: atom_id res chain seq x y z
N MET A 1 18.18 -14.44 -1.15
CA MET A 1 17.88 -13.03 -1.53
C MET A 1 16.85 -12.96 -2.64
N PHE A 2 17.08 -13.53 -3.84
CA PHE A 2 16.09 -13.51 -4.93
C PHE A 2 14.70 -13.99 -4.48
N THR A 3 14.65 -15.14 -3.80
CA THR A 3 13.40 -15.70 -3.27
C THR A 3 12.73 -14.79 -2.24
N ILE A 4 13.50 -14.12 -1.37
CA ILE A 4 12.94 -13.18 -0.39
C ILE A 4 12.27 -12.04 -1.13
N LEU A 5 12.98 -11.42 -2.08
CA LEU A 5 12.49 -10.29 -2.85
C LEU A 5 11.24 -10.66 -3.65
N THR A 6 11.27 -11.76 -4.40
CA THR A 6 10.11 -12.20 -5.19
C THR A 6 8.93 -12.57 -4.31
N THR A 7 9.15 -13.33 -3.23
CA THR A 7 8.06 -13.77 -2.34
C THR A 7 7.45 -12.60 -1.58
N ALA A 8 8.27 -11.67 -1.08
CA ALA A 8 7.78 -10.47 -0.39
C ALA A 8 6.97 -9.57 -1.32
N VAL A 9 7.45 -9.33 -2.55
CA VAL A 9 6.75 -8.53 -3.57
C VAL A 9 5.41 -9.17 -3.95
N PHE A 10 5.39 -10.48 -4.23
CA PHE A 10 4.14 -11.18 -4.57
C PHE A 10 3.16 -11.22 -3.39
N SER A 11 3.65 -11.39 -2.16
CA SER A 11 2.81 -11.38 -0.97
C SER A 11 2.22 -9.99 -0.70
N LEU A 12 3.00 -8.93 -0.91
CA LEU A 12 2.51 -7.56 -0.80
C LEU A 12 1.49 -7.24 -1.89
N TRP A 13 1.77 -7.63 -3.13
CA TRP A 13 0.81 -7.44 -4.23
C TRP A 13 -0.50 -8.20 -4.00
N ASP A 14 -0.41 -9.44 -3.50
CA ASP A 14 -1.60 -10.22 -3.13
C ASP A 14 -2.39 -9.59 -1.97
N TYR A 15 -1.69 -9.07 -0.96
CA TYR A 15 -2.32 -8.35 0.15
C TYR A 15 -3.06 -7.10 -0.34
N VAL A 16 -2.41 -6.27 -1.15
CA VAL A 16 -3.03 -5.07 -1.73
C VAL A 16 -4.22 -5.45 -2.61
N ARG A 17 -4.08 -6.51 -3.42
CA ARG A 17 -5.18 -7.02 -4.25
C ARG A 17 -6.39 -7.45 -3.42
N ARG A 18 -6.19 -8.32 -2.43
CA ARG A 18 -7.28 -8.78 -1.56
C ARG A 18 -7.88 -7.63 -0.76
N GLY A 19 -7.07 -6.67 -0.34
CA GLY A 19 -7.54 -5.45 0.30
C GLY A 19 -8.42 -4.61 -0.61
N THR A 20 -7.99 -4.37 -1.86
CA THR A 20 -8.81 -3.63 -2.82
C THR A 20 -10.08 -4.38 -3.21
N GLU A 21 -10.02 -5.71 -3.36
CA GLU A 21 -11.22 -6.55 -3.54
C GLU A 21 -12.15 -6.44 -2.32
N TYR A 22 -11.61 -6.38 -1.11
CA TYR A 22 -12.38 -6.18 0.12
C TYR A 22 -13.01 -4.77 0.21
N GLU A 23 -12.34 -3.71 -0.23
CA GLU A 23 -12.86 -2.32 -0.17
C GLU A 23 -13.85 -2.02 -1.29
N THR A 24 -13.49 -2.37 -2.52
CA THR A 24 -14.25 -1.94 -3.71
C THR A 24 -15.16 -3.01 -4.28
N GLY A 25 -14.92 -4.29 -3.95
CA GLY A 25 -15.60 -5.43 -4.53
C GLY A 25 -14.86 -6.05 -5.73
N ASP A 26 -15.11 -7.33 -5.98
CA ASP A 26 -14.48 -8.14 -7.02
C ASP A 26 -15.16 -8.00 -8.40
N TYR A 27 -15.21 -6.77 -8.92
CA TYR A 27 -15.72 -6.47 -10.26
C TYR A 27 -14.80 -5.49 -11.00
N PHE A 28 -14.89 -5.46 -12.34
CA PHE A 28 -14.09 -4.53 -13.14
C PHE A 28 -14.93 -3.43 -13.78
N VAL A 29 -16.19 -3.71 -14.07
CA VAL A 29 -17.14 -2.77 -14.68
C VAL A 29 -18.43 -2.83 -13.89
N SER A 30 -19.05 -1.70 -13.64
CA SER A 30 -20.42 -1.61 -13.15
C SER A 30 -21.30 -0.83 -14.14
N ALA A 31 -22.58 -1.15 -14.18
CA ALA A 31 -23.55 -0.48 -15.03
C ALA A 31 -24.81 -0.13 -14.23
N ASP A 32 -25.29 1.09 -14.38
CA ASP A 32 -26.40 1.66 -13.64
C ASP A 32 -27.60 1.89 -14.53
N PHE A 33 -28.78 1.85 -13.90
CA PHE A 33 -30.07 2.03 -14.58
C PHE A 33 -30.25 1.00 -15.70
N VAL A 34 -29.94 -0.26 -15.39
CA VAL A 34 -30.02 -1.36 -16.34
C VAL A 34 -31.47 -1.83 -16.49
N ASP A 35 -31.97 -1.82 -17.72
CA ASP A 35 -33.27 -2.38 -18.10
C ASP A 35 -33.17 -3.89 -18.38
N GLU A 36 -34.30 -4.56 -18.57
CA GLU A 36 -34.33 -6.01 -18.85
C GLU A 36 -33.51 -6.36 -20.11
N ALA A 37 -33.55 -5.53 -21.13
CA ALA A 37 -32.77 -5.71 -22.36
C ALA A 37 -31.26 -5.58 -22.12
N GLY A 38 -30.83 -4.63 -21.28
CA GLY A 38 -29.44 -4.46 -20.88
C GLY A 38 -28.93 -5.64 -20.04
N LEU A 39 -29.77 -6.19 -19.16
CA LEU A 39 -29.46 -7.40 -18.40
C LEU A 39 -29.28 -8.62 -19.33
N GLU A 40 -30.25 -8.87 -20.22
CA GLU A 40 -30.13 -9.97 -21.20
C GLU A 40 -28.88 -9.81 -22.09
N ALA A 41 -28.54 -8.58 -22.49
CA ALA A 41 -27.34 -8.32 -23.27
C ALA A 41 -26.06 -8.62 -22.48
N ALA A 42 -26.01 -8.29 -21.18
CA ALA A 42 -24.88 -8.58 -20.32
C ALA A 42 -24.72 -10.10 -20.10
N GLU A 43 -25.81 -10.81 -19.83
CA GLU A 43 -25.80 -12.28 -19.63
C GLU A 43 -25.30 -13.03 -20.87
N ASN A 44 -25.57 -12.51 -22.07
CA ASN A 44 -25.15 -13.12 -23.33
C ASN A 44 -23.74 -12.69 -23.80
N ASP A 45 -23.04 -11.80 -23.10
CA ASP A 45 -21.70 -11.36 -23.50
C ASP A 45 -20.60 -12.37 -23.09
N PRO A 46 -19.88 -12.99 -24.04
CA PRO A 46 -18.80 -13.94 -23.72
C PRO A 46 -17.61 -13.32 -22.97
N LEU A 47 -17.48 -11.99 -22.93
CA LEU A 47 -16.42 -11.32 -22.17
C LEU A 47 -16.72 -11.23 -20.66
N ILE A 48 -17.98 -11.39 -20.28
CA ILE A 48 -18.45 -11.33 -18.90
C ILE A 48 -18.42 -12.75 -18.34
N ARG A 49 -17.75 -12.92 -17.19
CA ARG A 49 -17.58 -14.23 -16.53
C ARG A 49 -18.60 -14.46 -15.43
N ARG A 50 -18.97 -13.39 -14.72
CA ARG A 50 -19.93 -13.40 -13.63
C ARG A 50 -20.60 -12.03 -13.57
N ILE A 51 -21.88 -12.05 -13.26
CA ILE A 51 -22.74 -10.88 -13.09
C ILE A 51 -23.31 -11.00 -11.68
N THR A 52 -23.37 -9.86 -11.02
CA THR A 52 -23.86 -9.72 -9.66
C THR A 52 -24.76 -8.48 -9.66
N ASP A 53 -26.00 -8.62 -9.19
CA ASP A 53 -26.99 -7.55 -9.25
C ASP A 53 -27.30 -6.93 -7.89
N MET A 54 -27.61 -5.64 -7.94
CA MET A 54 -28.10 -4.86 -6.81
C MET A 54 -29.28 -4.01 -7.29
N LYS A 55 -30.44 -4.23 -6.67
CA LYS A 55 -31.68 -3.54 -6.98
C LYS A 55 -32.12 -2.72 -5.78
N ILE A 56 -32.15 -1.41 -5.91
CA ILE A 56 -32.73 -0.55 -4.89
C ILE A 56 -34.25 -0.63 -5.02
N THR A 57 -34.87 -1.18 -3.97
CA THR A 57 -36.30 -1.42 -3.92
C THR A 57 -37.05 -0.21 -3.37
N GLY A 58 -36.43 0.57 -2.47
CA GLY A 58 -37.03 1.73 -1.84
C GLY A 58 -36.02 2.53 -1.03
N CYS A 59 -36.35 3.78 -0.74
CA CYS A 59 -35.62 4.59 0.24
C CYS A 59 -36.45 4.78 1.50
N TYR A 60 -35.82 4.88 2.67
CA TYR A 60 -36.48 5.24 3.93
C TYR A 60 -35.88 6.54 4.49
N SER A 61 -36.68 7.27 5.27
CA SER A 61 -36.26 8.50 5.94
C SER A 61 -36.81 8.48 7.36
N GLN A 62 -36.19 7.67 8.22
CA GLN A 62 -36.56 7.61 9.65
C GLN A 62 -35.78 8.64 10.48
N PHE A 63 -34.88 9.38 9.84
CA PHE A 63 -33.82 10.18 10.44
C PHE A 63 -33.95 11.66 10.08
N GLU A 64 -35.18 12.19 10.07
CA GLU A 64 -35.54 13.58 9.71
C GLU A 64 -34.70 14.68 10.41
N ARG A 65 -34.02 14.36 11.52
CA ARG A 65 -33.26 15.30 12.35
C ARG A 65 -31.73 15.21 12.28
N ILE A 66 -31.16 14.17 11.68
CA ILE A 66 -29.69 14.01 11.61
C ILE A 66 -29.12 14.84 10.46
N ALA A 67 -29.83 14.84 9.34
CA ALA A 67 -29.63 15.72 8.21
C ALA A 67 -31.01 15.86 7.53
N PRO A 68 -31.67 17.02 7.63
CA PRO A 68 -32.98 17.23 7.01
C PRO A 68 -32.87 16.92 5.51
N GLY A 69 -33.63 15.92 5.03
CA GLY A 69 -33.57 15.47 3.63
C GLY A 69 -32.69 14.25 3.34
N SER A 70 -32.02 13.65 4.35
CA SER A 70 -31.28 12.41 4.14
C SER A 70 -32.21 11.21 3.96
N THR A 71 -32.01 10.51 2.86
CA THR A 71 -32.76 9.33 2.45
C THR A 71 -31.79 8.17 2.28
N TYR A 72 -32.18 6.99 2.74
CA TYR A 72 -31.29 5.83 2.81
C TYR A 72 -31.87 4.65 2.04
N PRO A 73 -31.09 4.00 1.16
CA PRO A 73 -31.62 2.96 0.30
C PRO A 73 -31.72 1.59 1.00
N VAL A 74 -32.74 0.83 0.62
CA VAL A 74 -32.84 -0.61 0.87
C VAL A 74 -32.61 -1.35 -0.45
N ALA A 75 -31.56 -2.15 -0.51
CA ALA A 75 -31.18 -2.90 -1.69
C ALA A 75 -31.47 -4.40 -1.53
N ALA A 76 -32.14 -4.96 -2.53
CA ALA A 76 -32.22 -6.39 -2.76
C ALA A 76 -31.03 -6.82 -3.61
N VAL A 77 -30.29 -7.82 -3.15
CA VAL A 77 -29.07 -8.32 -3.80
C VAL A 77 -29.14 -9.82 -3.98
N ASP A 78 -28.42 -10.34 -4.98
CA ASP A 78 -28.28 -11.79 -5.15
C ASP A 78 -27.33 -12.40 -4.09
N THR A 79 -27.27 -13.73 -4.06
CA THR A 79 -26.35 -14.43 -3.15
C THR A 79 -24.89 -14.17 -3.50
N ALA A 80 -24.57 -13.93 -4.77
CA ALA A 80 -23.20 -13.70 -5.23
C ALA A 80 -22.65 -12.34 -4.75
N PHE A 81 -23.53 -11.36 -4.52
CA PHE A 81 -23.18 -10.03 -4.06
C PHE A 81 -22.44 -10.05 -2.73
N PHE A 82 -22.85 -10.89 -1.79
CA PHE A 82 -22.21 -10.96 -0.48
C PHE A 82 -20.74 -11.40 -0.56
N ASP A 83 -20.43 -12.32 -1.47
CA ASP A 83 -19.07 -12.80 -1.72
C ASP A 83 -18.27 -11.80 -2.56
N ASP A 84 -18.85 -11.30 -3.64
CA ASP A 84 -18.18 -10.41 -4.58
C ASP A 84 -17.90 -9.04 -3.97
N MET A 85 -18.83 -8.50 -3.21
CA MET A 85 -18.67 -7.23 -2.51
C MET A 85 -18.10 -7.44 -1.10
N ALA A 86 -17.68 -8.66 -0.74
CA ALA A 86 -17.04 -8.98 0.54
C ALA A 86 -17.74 -8.32 1.76
N VAL A 87 -19.06 -8.46 1.85
CA VAL A 87 -19.90 -7.77 2.85
C VAL A 87 -19.49 -8.23 4.26
N PRO A 88 -18.89 -7.35 5.08
CA PRO A 88 -18.37 -7.76 6.38
C PRO A 88 -19.51 -7.86 7.40
N LEU A 89 -19.71 -9.04 7.98
CA LEU A 89 -20.61 -9.21 9.11
C LEU A 89 -19.87 -8.96 10.42
N LYS A 90 -20.38 -8.01 11.20
CA LYS A 90 -19.94 -7.76 12.57
C LYS A 90 -20.62 -8.72 13.53
N GLU A 91 -21.94 -8.87 13.39
CA GLU A 91 -22.77 -9.75 14.23
C GLU A 91 -23.89 -10.41 13.41
N GLY A 92 -24.32 -11.61 13.80
CA GLY A 92 -25.44 -12.31 13.18
C GLY A 92 -25.07 -13.11 11.93
N ARG A 93 -25.99 -13.16 10.96
CA ARG A 93 -25.86 -13.92 9.70
C ARG A 93 -26.37 -13.13 8.50
N LEU A 94 -26.03 -13.59 7.30
CA LEU A 94 -26.58 -13.08 6.04
C LEU A 94 -28.08 -13.42 5.91
N PRO A 95 -28.85 -12.61 5.16
CA PRO A 95 -30.27 -12.87 4.94
C PRO A 95 -30.46 -14.10 4.03
N GLU A 96 -31.39 -14.97 4.40
CA GLU A 96 -31.71 -16.20 3.65
C GLU A 96 -32.94 -16.01 2.74
N ASN A 97 -33.69 -14.93 2.93
CA ASN A 97 -34.89 -14.60 2.17
C ASN A 97 -35.14 -13.09 2.15
N SER A 98 -36.09 -12.64 1.33
CA SER A 98 -36.43 -11.22 1.10
C SER A 98 -37.22 -10.55 2.24
N SER A 99 -37.55 -11.29 3.30
CA SER A 99 -38.16 -10.77 4.53
C SER A 99 -37.13 -10.56 5.65
N GLU A 100 -35.89 -10.97 5.41
CA GLU A 100 -34.76 -10.79 6.32
C GLU A 100 -33.86 -9.68 5.80
N ILE A 101 -33.29 -8.90 6.72
CA ILE A 101 -32.46 -7.75 6.38
C ILE A 101 -31.22 -7.69 7.25
N ILE A 102 -30.12 -7.21 6.68
CA ILE A 102 -28.93 -6.82 7.43
C ILE A 102 -28.78 -5.30 7.41
N ILE A 103 -28.35 -4.77 8.55
CA ILE A 103 -28.26 -3.33 8.77
C ILE A 103 -26.81 -2.91 8.98
N PRO A 104 -26.35 -1.80 8.40
CA PRO A 104 -25.00 -1.30 8.65
C PRO A 104 -24.90 -0.70 10.06
N ASN A 105 -23.74 -0.87 10.71
CA ASN A 105 -23.52 -0.48 12.10
C ASN A 105 -23.62 1.05 12.33
N ASN A 106 -23.37 1.88 11.32
CA ASN A 106 -23.52 3.33 11.39
C ASN A 106 -24.94 3.78 11.76
N ILE A 107 -25.97 3.03 11.36
CA ILE A 107 -27.36 3.29 11.76
C ILE A 107 -27.47 3.24 13.28
N ASN A 108 -26.90 2.21 13.90
CA ASN A 108 -26.88 2.06 15.35
C ASN A 108 -26.02 3.12 16.04
N LEU A 109 -24.87 3.49 15.47
CA LEU A 109 -24.02 4.58 16.00
C LEU A 109 -24.78 5.91 16.02
N VAL A 110 -25.49 6.21 14.94
CA VAL A 110 -26.31 7.41 14.81
C VAL A 110 -27.49 7.38 15.80
N CYS A 111 -28.16 6.24 15.95
CA CYS A 111 -29.21 6.07 16.97
C CYS A 111 -28.66 6.36 18.38
N LEU A 112 -27.49 5.84 18.73
CA LEU A 112 -26.85 6.10 20.02
C LEU A 112 -26.54 7.59 20.22
N GLN A 113 -25.98 8.25 19.19
CA GLN A 113 -25.65 9.68 19.25
C GLN A 113 -26.90 10.55 19.49
N MET A 114 -28.03 10.16 18.91
CA MET A 114 -29.30 10.87 19.05
C MET A 114 -30.13 10.45 20.28
N GLY A 115 -29.66 9.46 21.06
CA GLY A 115 -30.39 8.91 22.19
C GLY A 115 -31.64 8.10 21.79
N TRP A 116 -31.66 7.55 20.59
CA TRP A 116 -32.72 6.69 20.07
C TRP A 116 -32.46 5.22 20.36
N LYS A 117 -33.52 4.42 20.23
CA LYS A 117 -33.43 2.97 20.36
C LYS A 117 -32.57 2.41 19.22
N THR A 118 -31.50 1.70 19.58
CA THR A 118 -30.71 0.90 18.63
C THR A 118 -31.52 -0.31 18.16
N TRP A 119 -31.14 -0.84 17.00
CA TRP A 119 -31.78 -2.01 16.43
C TRP A 119 -30.95 -3.25 16.70
N GLU A 120 -31.62 -4.28 17.20
CA GLU A 120 -30.98 -5.53 17.62
C GLU A 120 -31.35 -6.70 16.70
N ILE A 121 -30.48 -7.70 16.67
CA ILE A 121 -30.70 -8.91 15.88
C ILE A 121 -31.92 -9.68 16.42
N GLY A 122 -32.80 -10.08 15.53
CA GLY A 122 -34.04 -10.81 15.83
C GLY A 122 -35.27 -9.90 15.95
N GLU A 123 -35.09 -8.57 16.04
CA GLU A 123 -36.20 -7.62 16.01
C GLU A 123 -36.85 -7.57 14.63
N THR A 124 -38.16 -7.29 14.61
CA THR A 124 -38.91 -7.02 13.37
C THR A 124 -39.17 -5.52 13.28
N ILE A 125 -38.79 -4.93 12.16
CA ILE A 125 -38.93 -3.50 11.86
C ILE A 125 -39.92 -3.32 10.71
N GLU A 126 -40.79 -2.30 10.83
CA GLU A 126 -41.62 -1.83 9.72
C GLU A 126 -40.93 -0.61 9.12
N LEU A 127 -40.56 -0.67 7.84
CA LEU A 127 -39.96 0.43 7.11
C LEU A 127 -41.00 1.08 6.19
N ASP A 128 -41.13 2.40 6.31
CA ASP A 128 -41.87 3.24 5.37
C ASP A 128 -40.94 3.58 4.18
N LEU A 129 -41.11 2.83 3.09
CA LEU A 129 -40.32 2.95 1.86
C LEU A 129 -41.01 3.88 0.87
N PHE A 130 -40.22 4.65 0.12
CA PHE A 130 -40.73 5.53 -0.93
C PHE A 130 -39.75 5.63 -2.11
N ASP A 131 -40.27 6.09 -3.27
CA ASP A 131 -39.44 6.39 -4.44
C ASP A 131 -38.82 7.78 -4.32
N LEU A 132 -37.48 7.84 -4.29
CA LEU A 132 -36.73 9.10 -4.28
C LEU A 132 -37.06 10.00 -5.49
N ARG A 133 -37.35 9.41 -6.66
CA ARG A 133 -37.68 10.14 -7.90
C ARG A 133 -39.02 10.87 -7.81
N SER A 134 -39.92 10.39 -6.93
CA SER A 134 -41.25 10.97 -6.71
C SER A 134 -41.25 12.12 -5.70
N ALA A 135 -40.18 12.27 -4.92
CA ALA A 135 -40.11 13.28 -3.88
C ALA A 135 -39.84 14.67 -4.46
N ARG A 136 -40.75 15.62 -4.20
CA ARG A 136 -40.61 17.03 -4.62
C ARG A 136 -39.51 17.73 -3.82
N VAL A 137 -38.65 18.46 -4.52
CA VAL A 137 -37.78 19.48 -3.92
C VAL A 137 -38.64 20.72 -3.66
N GLU A 138 -39.02 20.98 -2.41
CA GLU A 138 -39.52 22.31 -2.03
C GLU A 138 -38.33 23.26 -1.99
N GLU A 139 -38.17 24.11 -3.01
CA GLU A 139 -37.17 25.18 -3.02
C GLU A 139 -37.37 26.09 -1.79
N ARG A 140 -36.48 25.96 -0.79
CA ARG A 140 -36.32 27.00 0.23
C ARG A 140 -35.32 28.04 -0.30
N THR A 141 -35.83 29.22 -0.63
CA THR A 141 -35.01 30.44 -0.70
C THR A 141 -34.44 30.71 0.68
N ASP A 142 -33.22 30.22 0.94
CA ASP A 142 -32.16 30.87 1.70
C ASP A 142 -31.03 29.87 1.98
N ARG A 143 -29.90 30.02 1.26
CA ARG A 143 -28.48 29.66 1.53
C ARG A 143 -28.07 28.46 2.43
N GLN A 144 -28.97 27.57 2.84
CA GLN A 144 -28.70 26.26 3.44
C GLN A 144 -29.37 25.20 2.56
N LYS A 145 -28.55 24.44 1.82
CA LYS A 145 -28.97 23.28 1.04
C LYS A 145 -29.24 22.09 1.98
N ASP A 146 -30.39 22.09 2.62
CA ASP A 146 -30.97 20.89 3.23
C ASP A 146 -32.39 20.76 2.66
N ASP A 147 -32.49 20.24 1.44
CA ASP A 147 -33.76 20.05 0.75
C ASP A 147 -34.54 18.94 1.47
N LEU A 148 -35.62 19.31 2.16
CA LEU A 148 -36.50 18.34 2.82
C LEU A 148 -37.22 17.49 1.76
N TYR A 149 -36.74 16.27 1.53
CA TYR A 149 -37.45 15.29 0.70
C TYR A 149 -38.72 14.84 1.42
N ARG A 150 -39.89 15.22 0.90
CA ARG A 150 -41.19 14.76 1.40
C ARG A 150 -41.85 13.89 0.32
N PRO A 151 -41.94 12.56 0.51
CA PRO A 151 -42.56 11.68 -0.49
C PRO A 151 -44.08 11.89 -0.56
N GLU A 152 -44.65 11.84 -1.78
CA GLU A 152 -46.11 11.93 -2.00
C GLU A 152 -46.80 10.57 -1.84
N GLU A 153 -46.13 9.46 -2.18
CA GLU A 153 -46.62 8.07 -2.02
C GLU A 153 -45.48 7.15 -1.54
N GLY A 154 -45.77 6.31 -0.55
CA GLY A 154 -44.84 5.31 -0.02
C GLY A 154 -45.59 4.03 0.34
N TRP A 155 -44.85 2.95 0.56
CA TRP A 155 -45.38 1.66 0.97
C TRP A 155 -44.63 1.12 2.19
N LYS A 156 -45.34 0.33 3.00
CA LYS A 156 -44.80 -0.30 4.19
C LYS A 156 -44.27 -1.68 3.87
N ARG A 157 -43.11 -2.04 4.42
CA ARG A 157 -42.59 -3.42 4.37
C ARG A 157 -41.98 -3.79 5.71
N GLU A 158 -42.35 -4.97 6.19
CA GLU A 158 -41.80 -5.53 7.42
C GLU A 158 -40.55 -6.37 7.09
N TYR A 159 -39.51 -6.20 7.90
CA TYR A 159 -38.27 -6.96 7.81
C TYR A 159 -37.84 -7.47 9.18
N ARG A 160 -37.27 -8.67 9.22
CA ARG A 160 -36.59 -9.20 10.40
C ARG A 160 -35.09 -8.95 10.30
N ILE A 161 -34.51 -8.33 11.31
CA ILE A 161 -33.07 -8.08 11.37
C ILE A 161 -32.35 -9.38 11.70
N VAL A 162 -31.43 -9.80 10.85
CA VAL A 162 -30.66 -11.06 11.03
C VAL A 162 -29.17 -10.86 11.21
N GLY A 163 -28.66 -9.67 10.91
CA GLY A 163 -27.25 -9.35 11.07
C GLY A 163 -26.96 -7.85 11.01
N ILE A 164 -25.79 -7.51 11.53
CA ILE A 164 -25.24 -6.15 11.53
C ILE A 164 -23.92 -6.19 10.77
N THR A 165 -23.77 -5.33 9.77
CA THR A 165 -22.56 -5.23 8.94
C THR A 165 -21.62 -4.16 9.47
N ASP A 166 -20.32 -4.31 9.21
CA ASP A 166 -19.43 -3.16 9.32
C ASP A 166 -19.72 -2.15 8.20
N ASN A 167 -19.33 -0.90 8.44
CA ASN A 167 -19.63 0.20 7.54
C ASN A 167 -18.81 0.03 6.26
N LYS A 168 -19.48 -0.23 5.15
CA LYS A 168 -18.86 -0.31 3.84
C LYS A 168 -19.78 0.33 2.81
N ALA A 169 -19.24 1.25 2.01
CA ALA A 169 -19.98 1.81 0.89
C ALA A 169 -19.97 0.84 -0.30
N TYR A 170 -21.14 0.59 -0.88
CA TYR A 170 -21.31 -0.25 -2.07
C TYR A 170 -21.49 0.57 -3.36
N SER A 171 -21.27 1.88 -3.29
CA SER A 171 -21.43 2.83 -4.39
C SER A 171 -20.31 3.88 -4.39
N ASP A 172 -19.75 4.16 -5.58
CA ASP A 172 -18.74 5.20 -5.81
C ASP A 172 -19.30 6.64 -5.77
N ASP A 173 -20.60 6.81 -5.50
CA ASP A 173 -21.23 8.12 -5.48
C ASP A 173 -20.80 8.93 -4.26
N GLU A 174 -20.45 10.21 -4.47
CA GLU A 174 -20.08 11.19 -3.42
C GLU A 174 -21.17 11.39 -2.34
N ASN A 175 -22.38 10.90 -2.59
CA ASN A 175 -23.44 10.83 -1.60
C ASN A 175 -23.27 9.54 -0.79
N ASP A 176 -22.97 9.65 0.51
CA ASP A 176 -22.81 8.62 1.55
C ASP A 176 -23.90 7.51 1.65
N TRP A 177 -24.79 7.36 0.67
CA TRP A 177 -25.84 6.35 0.56
C TRP A 177 -25.33 4.93 0.81
N GLY A 178 -24.13 4.61 0.30
CA GLY A 178 -23.52 3.29 0.48
C GLY A 178 -23.29 2.92 1.94
N ASN A 179 -22.97 3.90 2.79
CA ASN A 179 -22.66 3.65 4.20
C ASN A 179 -23.91 3.20 4.97
N TYR A 180 -25.09 3.72 4.63
CA TYR A 180 -26.35 3.47 5.35
C TYR A 180 -27.30 2.53 4.60
N CYS A 181 -26.82 1.85 3.55
CA CYS A 181 -27.64 0.96 2.75
C CYS A 181 -27.92 -0.35 3.50
N MET A 182 -29.20 -0.69 3.65
CA MET A 182 -29.60 -2.00 4.17
C MET A 182 -29.69 -3.01 3.04
N LEU A 183 -29.29 -4.25 3.30
CA LEU A 183 -29.27 -5.32 2.29
C LEU A 183 -30.26 -6.43 2.65
N THR A 184 -31.03 -6.87 1.66
CA THR A 184 -31.92 -8.04 1.73
C THR A 184 -31.67 -8.94 0.52
N LEU A 185 -32.15 -10.19 0.56
CA LEU A 185 -31.99 -11.12 -0.56
C LEU A 185 -33.03 -10.85 -1.65
N SER A 186 -32.59 -10.83 -2.90
CA SER A 186 -33.45 -10.81 -4.09
C SER A 186 -34.19 -12.15 -4.23
N ASP A 187 -35.51 -12.11 -4.40
CA ASP A 187 -36.38 -13.27 -4.62
C ASP A 187 -37.15 -13.21 -5.94
N GLY A 188 -36.88 -12.19 -6.77
CA GLY A 188 -37.56 -11.95 -8.04
C GLY A 188 -39.00 -11.45 -7.90
N ALA A 189 -39.50 -11.30 -6.67
CA ALA A 189 -40.74 -10.63 -6.33
C ALA A 189 -40.47 -9.25 -5.71
N GLU A 190 -39.34 -8.64 -6.07
CA GLU A 190 -39.12 -7.22 -5.83
C GLU A 190 -40.28 -6.45 -6.47
N GLY A 191 -40.86 -5.50 -5.75
CA GLY A 191 -41.89 -4.62 -6.29
C GLY A 191 -41.32 -3.69 -7.37
N GLU A 192 -41.59 -2.40 -7.26
CA GLU A 192 -40.97 -1.45 -8.18
C GLU A 192 -39.45 -1.36 -7.94
N ILE A 193 -38.65 -1.51 -9.00
CA ILE A 193 -37.20 -1.34 -8.94
C ILE A 193 -36.87 0.11 -9.28
N LEU A 194 -36.34 0.84 -8.30
CA LEU A 194 -36.01 2.26 -8.46
C LEU A 194 -34.69 2.45 -9.19
N TRP A 195 -33.72 1.63 -8.84
CA TRP A 195 -32.38 1.66 -9.42
C TRP A 195 -31.80 0.25 -9.48
N HIS A 196 -31.32 -0.13 -10.66
CA HIS A 196 -30.72 -1.44 -10.90
C HIS A 196 -29.27 -1.25 -11.33
N ARG A 197 -28.35 -1.78 -10.53
CA ARG A 197 -26.91 -1.76 -10.78
C ARG A 197 -26.41 -3.18 -10.98
N LEU A 198 -25.65 -3.39 -12.05
CA LEU A 198 -24.94 -4.63 -12.33
C LEU A 198 -23.46 -4.45 -12.07
N PHE A 199 -22.86 -5.43 -11.41
CA PHE A 199 -21.43 -5.57 -11.22
C PHE A 199 -20.93 -6.71 -12.11
N LEU A 200 -20.03 -6.38 -13.03
CA LEU A 200 -19.60 -7.26 -14.11
C LEU A 200 -18.14 -7.66 -13.88
N ARG A 201 -17.93 -8.96 -13.68
CA ARG A 201 -16.59 -9.55 -13.58
C ARG A 201 -16.13 -10.02 -14.94
N THR A 202 -15.13 -9.35 -15.50
CA THR A 202 -14.52 -9.66 -16.80
C THR A 202 -13.08 -10.17 -16.61
N ALA A 203 -12.37 -10.45 -17.70
CA ALA A 203 -10.91 -10.42 -17.60
C ALA A 203 -10.45 -8.95 -17.51
N PRO A 204 -9.42 -8.61 -16.72
CA PRO A 204 -9.02 -7.21 -16.52
C PRO A 204 -8.79 -6.44 -17.84
N LYS A 205 -8.23 -7.12 -18.84
CA LYS A 205 -7.92 -6.57 -20.19
C LYS A 205 -9.15 -6.27 -21.03
N ASP A 206 -10.26 -6.93 -20.75
CA ASP A 206 -11.49 -6.86 -21.52
C ASP A 206 -12.47 -5.85 -20.88
N ALA A 207 -12.15 -5.32 -19.68
CA ALA A 207 -12.98 -4.35 -18.96
C ALA A 207 -13.32 -3.11 -19.80
N ALA A 208 -12.33 -2.51 -20.49
CA ALA A 208 -12.58 -1.37 -21.35
C ALA A 208 -13.50 -1.70 -22.54
N ALA A 209 -13.39 -2.91 -23.09
CA ALA A 209 -14.26 -3.37 -24.19
C ALA A 209 -15.69 -3.60 -23.72
N VAL A 210 -15.88 -4.16 -22.52
CA VAL A 210 -17.20 -4.36 -21.89
C VAL A 210 -17.82 -3.01 -21.50
N LEU A 211 -17.03 -2.08 -20.96
CA LEU A 211 -17.49 -0.73 -20.63
C LEU A 211 -18.03 0.01 -21.87
N ALA A 212 -17.37 -0.14 -23.03
CA ALA A 212 -17.78 0.49 -24.28
C ALA A 212 -19.08 -0.07 -24.89
N LYS A 213 -19.55 -1.24 -24.44
CA LYS A 213 -20.78 -1.87 -24.95
C LYS A 213 -22.06 -1.30 -24.35
N HIS A 214 -21.97 -0.48 -23.28
CA HIS A 214 -23.08 0.21 -22.63
C HIS A 214 -24.26 -0.71 -22.26
N TYR A 215 -24.14 -1.41 -21.13
CA TYR A 215 -25.21 -2.27 -20.58
C TYR A 215 -26.28 -1.51 -19.77
N GLY A 216 -26.09 -0.21 -19.58
CA GLY A 216 -27.01 0.69 -18.86
C GLY A 216 -26.81 2.13 -19.29
N GLN A 217 -27.49 3.08 -18.64
CA GLN A 217 -27.37 4.49 -18.99
C GLN A 217 -26.04 5.10 -18.55
N LYS A 218 -25.50 4.63 -17.41
CA LYS A 218 -24.18 4.99 -16.91
C LYS A 218 -23.41 3.73 -16.64
N SER A 219 -22.12 3.74 -16.93
CA SER A 219 -21.24 2.61 -16.63
C SER A 219 -19.92 3.13 -16.09
N PHE A 220 -19.40 2.46 -15.08
CA PHE A 220 -18.20 2.84 -14.37
C PHE A 220 -17.21 1.68 -14.41
N GLN A 221 -15.94 2.00 -14.24
CA GLN A 221 -14.89 1.00 -14.09
C GLN A 221 -14.37 1.04 -12.67
N ASN A 222 -14.11 -0.13 -12.09
CA ASN A 222 -13.42 -0.22 -10.81
C ASN A 222 -11.94 0.14 -11.04
N SER A 223 -11.65 1.44 -10.94
CA SER A 223 -10.32 1.99 -11.25
C SER A 223 -9.26 1.52 -10.26
N ASP A 224 -9.65 1.30 -9.00
CA ASP A 224 -8.75 0.82 -7.95
C ASP A 224 -8.30 -0.61 -8.20
N LEU A 225 -9.24 -1.51 -8.48
CA LEU A 225 -8.92 -2.90 -8.76
C LEU A 225 -8.14 -3.01 -10.08
N LEU A 226 -8.57 -2.32 -11.14
CA LEU A 226 -7.84 -2.30 -12.42
C LEU A 226 -6.41 -1.78 -12.26
N ARG A 227 -6.17 -0.81 -11.38
CA ARG A 227 -4.83 -0.31 -11.06
C ARG A 227 -3.95 -1.38 -10.44
N VAL A 228 -4.46 -2.21 -9.52
CA VAL A 228 -3.70 -3.32 -8.93
C VAL A 228 -3.29 -4.35 -9.99
N TYR A 229 -4.14 -4.59 -10.99
CA TYR A 229 -3.84 -5.47 -12.13
C TYR A 229 -3.00 -4.81 -13.24
N GLY A 230 -2.61 -3.54 -13.08
CA GLY A 230 -1.80 -2.81 -14.06
C GLY A 230 -2.56 -2.31 -15.29
N MET A 231 -3.88 -2.20 -15.22
CA MET A 231 -4.77 -1.83 -16.33
C MET A 231 -5.55 -0.53 -16.11
N GLY A 232 -5.20 0.25 -15.07
CA GLY A 232 -5.77 1.58 -14.82
C GLY A 232 -5.11 2.67 -15.67
N GLY A 233 -5.86 3.74 -15.98
CA GLY A 233 -5.43 4.86 -16.84
C GLY A 233 -4.28 5.74 -16.32
N ILE A 234 -3.72 5.42 -15.14
CA ILE A 234 -2.51 6.05 -14.59
C ILE A 234 -1.37 5.02 -14.70
N GLU A 235 -0.81 4.88 -15.92
CA GLU A 235 0.29 3.96 -16.22
C GLU A 235 1.55 4.18 -15.36
N GLN A 236 1.65 5.32 -14.68
CA GLN A 236 2.86 5.71 -13.94
C GLN A 236 3.09 4.87 -12.68
N GLY A 237 2.05 4.57 -11.89
CA GLY A 237 2.23 3.93 -10.57
C GLY A 237 2.72 2.47 -10.66
N THR A 238 2.10 1.67 -11.53
CA THR A 238 2.43 0.25 -11.73
C THR A 238 3.75 0.07 -12.45
N ALA A 239 4.04 0.93 -13.44
CA ALA A 239 5.32 0.95 -14.14
C ALA A 239 6.48 1.29 -13.18
N ILE A 240 6.31 2.28 -12.30
CA ILE A 240 7.32 2.64 -11.29
C ILE A 240 7.60 1.46 -10.35
N MET A 241 6.57 0.77 -9.85
CA MET A 241 6.73 -0.40 -8.99
C MET A 241 7.54 -1.51 -9.69
N LEU A 242 7.20 -1.84 -10.95
CA LEU A 242 7.93 -2.83 -11.74
C LEU A 242 9.39 -2.43 -11.98
N VAL A 243 9.67 -1.15 -12.25
CA VAL A 243 11.03 -0.63 -12.42
C VAL A 243 11.83 -0.77 -11.14
N ILE A 244 11.25 -0.46 -9.98
CA ILE A 244 11.91 -0.61 -8.67
C ILE A 244 12.24 -2.09 -8.40
N ILE A 245 11.28 -3.00 -8.62
CA ILE A 245 11.48 -4.45 -8.43
C ILE A 245 12.59 -4.97 -9.36
N LEU A 246 12.56 -4.56 -10.63
CA LEU A 246 13.56 -4.96 -11.62
C LEU A 246 14.96 -4.42 -11.25
N ALA A 247 15.04 -3.16 -10.83
CA ALA A 247 16.29 -2.55 -10.38
C ALA A 247 16.86 -3.30 -9.15
N ALA A 248 16.01 -3.62 -8.17
CA ALA A 248 16.41 -4.39 -7.00
C ALA A 248 16.92 -5.79 -7.38
N LEU A 249 16.24 -6.50 -8.28
CA LEU A 249 16.68 -7.80 -8.79
C LEU A 249 18.03 -7.72 -9.49
N LEU A 250 18.25 -6.71 -10.33
CA LEU A 250 19.50 -6.48 -11.05
C LEU A 250 20.66 -6.16 -10.10
N ILE A 251 20.42 -5.33 -9.08
CA ILE A 251 21.41 -5.01 -8.06
C ILE A 251 21.81 -6.28 -7.29
N VAL A 252 20.83 -7.05 -6.80
CA VAL A 252 21.09 -8.32 -6.10
C VAL A 252 21.84 -9.31 -6.99
N ALA A 253 21.50 -9.39 -8.28
CA ALA A 253 22.21 -10.24 -9.23
C ALA A 253 23.65 -9.80 -9.46
N ALA A 254 23.89 -8.51 -9.71
CA ALA A 254 25.24 -7.98 -9.92
C ALA A 254 26.14 -8.24 -8.69
N LEU A 255 25.62 -8.01 -7.50
CA LEU A 255 26.32 -8.22 -6.24
C LEU A 255 26.64 -9.71 -6.01
N SER A 256 25.66 -10.57 -6.24
CA SER A 256 25.83 -12.02 -6.19
C SER A 256 26.93 -12.48 -7.16
N VAL A 257 26.97 -11.92 -8.38
CA VAL A 257 28.00 -12.27 -9.37
C VAL A 257 29.40 -11.95 -8.87
N VAL A 258 29.59 -10.77 -8.30
CA VAL A 258 30.91 -10.36 -7.80
C VAL A 258 31.34 -11.23 -6.62
N LEU A 259 30.44 -11.51 -5.67
CA LEU A 259 30.74 -12.33 -4.48
C LEU A 259 31.12 -13.76 -4.86
N ILE A 260 30.27 -14.43 -5.66
CA ILE A 260 30.52 -15.81 -6.08
C ILE A 260 31.82 -15.89 -6.88
N ARG A 261 32.05 -14.94 -7.80
CA ARG A 261 33.29 -14.88 -8.58
C ARG A 261 34.52 -14.76 -7.69
N SER A 262 34.46 -13.94 -6.64
CA SER A 262 35.56 -13.76 -5.69
C SER A 262 35.88 -15.06 -4.96
N ILE A 263 34.87 -15.75 -4.42
CA ILE A 263 35.03 -17.01 -3.69
C ILE A 263 35.62 -18.10 -4.60
N PHE A 264 35.03 -18.31 -5.78
CA PHE A 264 35.56 -19.30 -6.72
C PHE A 264 36.94 -18.93 -7.26
N SER A 265 37.26 -17.65 -7.41
CA SER A 265 38.61 -17.23 -7.81
C SER A 265 39.65 -17.54 -6.73
N VAL A 266 39.29 -17.44 -5.44
CA VAL A 266 40.15 -17.84 -4.32
C VAL A 266 40.34 -19.36 -4.33
N SER A 267 39.24 -20.12 -4.39
CA SER A 267 39.26 -21.60 -4.46
C SER A 267 40.13 -22.11 -5.62
N VAL A 268 39.95 -21.55 -6.83
CA VAL A 268 40.77 -21.92 -8.01
C VAL A 268 42.25 -21.61 -7.79
N THR A 269 42.55 -20.49 -7.13
CA THR A 269 43.94 -20.10 -6.84
C THR A 269 44.60 -21.07 -5.85
N GLU A 270 43.86 -21.54 -4.86
CA GLU A 270 44.35 -22.52 -3.88
C GLU A 270 44.58 -23.90 -4.49
N ARG A 271 43.72 -24.31 -5.43
CA ARG A 271 43.84 -25.59 -6.16
C ARG A 271 44.65 -25.51 -7.45
N THR A 272 45.45 -24.45 -7.65
CA THR A 272 46.25 -24.26 -8.88
C THR A 272 47.17 -25.45 -9.16
N ARG A 273 47.82 -26.01 -8.13
CA ARG A 273 48.73 -27.17 -8.25
C ARG A 273 47.99 -28.43 -8.70
N GLU A 274 46.79 -28.67 -8.19
CA GLU A 274 45.94 -29.81 -8.57
C GLU A 274 45.54 -29.72 -10.04
N PHE A 275 45.08 -28.55 -10.50
CA PHE A 275 44.77 -28.34 -11.92
C PHE A 275 46.00 -28.48 -12.82
N GLY A 276 47.18 -28.04 -12.36
CA GLY A 276 48.45 -28.23 -13.06
C GLY A 276 48.87 -29.69 -13.21
N LEU A 277 48.66 -30.50 -12.17
CA LEU A 277 48.90 -31.95 -12.20
C LEU A 277 47.93 -32.64 -13.16
N LEU A 278 46.63 -32.34 -13.09
CA LEU A 278 45.62 -32.87 -14.01
C LEU A 278 45.93 -32.53 -15.47
N ALA A 279 46.36 -31.29 -15.73
CA ALA A 279 46.76 -30.85 -17.06
C ALA A 279 48.03 -31.58 -17.55
N SER A 280 48.96 -31.93 -16.65
CA SER A 280 50.18 -32.68 -16.98
C SER A 280 49.89 -34.14 -17.37
N ILE A 281 48.83 -34.73 -16.81
CA ILE A 281 48.37 -36.10 -17.15
C ILE A 281 47.59 -36.12 -18.49
N GLY A 282 47.34 -34.94 -19.09
CA GLY A 282 46.69 -34.81 -20.40
C GLY A 282 45.26 -34.27 -20.36
N THR A 283 44.78 -33.79 -19.21
CA THR A 283 43.45 -33.18 -19.12
C THR A 283 43.36 -31.92 -19.97
N THR A 284 42.39 -31.87 -20.88
CA THR A 284 42.20 -30.72 -21.77
C THR A 284 41.68 -29.49 -21.01
N PRO A 285 41.96 -28.26 -21.48
CA PRO A 285 41.40 -27.03 -20.91
C PRO A 285 39.86 -27.06 -20.82
N LYS A 286 39.18 -27.70 -21.77
CA LYS A 286 37.71 -27.83 -21.77
C LYS A 286 37.23 -28.70 -20.61
N GLN A 287 37.92 -29.81 -20.32
CA GLN A 287 37.63 -30.69 -19.19
C GLN A 287 37.84 -29.97 -17.85
N ILE A 288 38.91 -29.19 -17.71
CA ILE A 288 39.14 -28.38 -16.49
C ILE A 288 38.02 -27.34 -16.29
N ARG A 289 37.58 -26.63 -17.35
CA ARG A 289 36.43 -25.71 -17.23
C ARG A 289 35.16 -26.42 -16.81
N SER A 290 34.90 -27.59 -17.40
CA SER A 290 33.69 -28.38 -17.11
C SER A 290 33.71 -28.89 -15.68
N LEU A 291 34.87 -29.31 -15.17
CA LEU A 291 35.04 -29.74 -13.79
C LEU A 291 34.63 -28.63 -12.79
N VAL A 292 35.19 -27.42 -12.95
CA VAL A 292 34.86 -26.27 -12.07
C VAL A 292 33.38 -25.88 -12.19
N ARG A 293 32.79 -25.97 -13.39
CA ARG A 293 31.35 -25.71 -13.57
C ARG A 293 30.47 -26.78 -12.93
N ARG A 294 30.87 -28.05 -12.98
CA ARG A 294 30.16 -29.16 -12.32
C ARG A 294 30.25 -29.07 -10.81
N GLU A 295 31.39 -28.64 -10.27
CA GLU A 295 31.53 -28.34 -8.84
C GLU A 295 30.54 -27.25 -8.41
N ALA A 296 30.46 -26.15 -9.17
CA ALA A 296 29.47 -25.12 -8.91
C ALA A 296 28.02 -25.60 -9.05
N LEU A 297 27.74 -26.48 -10.02
CA LEU A 297 26.42 -27.08 -10.19
C LEU A 297 26.05 -27.96 -8.99
N PHE A 298 26.99 -28.72 -8.46
CA PHE A 298 26.77 -29.52 -7.25
C PHE A 298 26.39 -28.63 -6.07
N PHE A 299 27.14 -27.55 -5.84
CA PHE A 299 26.79 -26.56 -4.82
C PHE A 299 25.43 -25.92 -5.06
N LEU A 300 25.09 -25.60 -6.31
CA LEU A 300 23.79 -25.02 -6.67
C LEU A 300 22.65 -25.98 -6.32
N VAL A 301 22.76 -27.26 -6.68
CA VAL A 301 21.70 -28.26 -6.41
C VAL A 301 21.47 -28.43 -4.90
N THR A 302 22.51 -28.40 -4.08
CA THR A 302 22.37 -28.50 -2.62
C THR A 302 21.93 -27.19 -1.96
N ALA A 303 22.41 -26.05 -2.45
CA ALA A 303 22.16 -24.75 -1.84
C ALA A 303 20.82 -24.13 -2.26
N LEU A 304 20.31 -24.45 -3.45
CA LEU A 304 19.05 -23.92 -3.96
C LEU A 304 17.85 -24.27 -3.06
N PRO A 305 17.59 -25.54 -2.65
CA PRO A 305 16.46 -25.85 -1.78
C PRO A 305 16.59 -25.17 -0.40
N LEU A 306 17.80 -25.13 0.18
CA LEU A 306 18.07 -24.42 1.43
C LEU A 306 17.82 -22.91 1.29
N GLY A 307 18.25 -22.32 0.17
CA GLY A 307 18.06 -20.91 -0.14
C GLY A 307 16.60 -20.54 -0.40
N LEU A 308 15.83 -21.44 -1.02
CA LEU A 308 14.39 -21.27 -1.20
C LEU A 308 13.67 -21.29 0.16
N ALA A 309 13.94 -22.31 0.99
CA ALA A 309 13.34 -22.43 2.32
C ALA A 309 13.68 -21.23 3.22
N ALA A 310 14.96 -20.89 3.33
CA ALA A 310 15.39 -19.70 4.09
C ALA A 310 14.82 -18.40 3.50
N GLY A 311 14.62 -18.35 2.17
CA GLY A 311 14.05 -17.19 1.50
C GLY A 311 12.57 -16.99 1.80
N VAL A 312 11.79 -18.07 1.83
CA VAL A 312 10.38 -18.04 2.22
C VAL A 312 10.24 -17.66 3.69
N LEU A 313 11.03 -18.29 4.58
CA LEU A 313 11.03 -17.95 6.00
C LEU A 313 11.45 -16.49 6.25
N GLY A 314 12.45 -15.99 5.51
CA GLY A 314 12.88 -14.60 5.58
C GLY A 314 11.80 -13.62 5.12
N ALA A 315 11.08 -13.94 4.03
CA ALA A 315 9.96 -13.13 3.58
C ALA A 315 8.81 -13.13 4.61
N GLY A 316 8.51 -14.28 5.22
CA GLY A 316 7.52 -14.37 6.30
C GLY A 316 7.91 -13.57 7.53
N GLY A 317 9.17 -13.63 7.96
CA GLY A 317 9.67 -12.82 9.07
C GLY A 317 9.62 -11.32 8.78
N LEU A 318 9.88 -10.91 7.54
CA LEU A 318 9.78 -9.52 7.09
C LEU A 318 8.33 -9.02 7.15
N LEU A 319 7.38 -9.77 6.59
CA LEU A 319 5.96 -9.41 6.60
C LEU A 319 5.38 -9.40 8.01
N ALA A 320 5.80 -10.36 8.86
CA ALA A 320 5.38 -10.39 10.26
C ALA A 320 5.89 -9.17 11.05
N ARG A 321 7.14 -8.74 10.81
CA ARG A 321 7.70 -7.54 11.44
C ARG A 321 6.98 -6.28 11.01
N TYR A 322 6.68 -6.14 9.73
CA TYR A 322 6.09 -4.94 9.15
C TYR A 322 4.56 -5.00 9.05
N ARG A 323 3.92 -5.99 9.67
CA ARG A 323 2.46 -6.18 9.63
C ARG A 323 1.71 -4.93 10.11
N GLY A 324 2.10 -4.34 11.22
CA GLY A 324 1.44 -3.15 11.76
C GLY A 324 1.51 -1.96 10.79
N ILE A 325 2.68 -1.72 10.19
CA ILE A 325 2.84 -0.65 9.20
C ILE A 325 1.97 -0.90 7.97
N LEU A 326 1.90 -2.14 7.49
CA LEU A 326 1.07 -2.51 6.33
C LEU A 326 -0.44 -2.40 6.62
N ILE A 327 -0.87 -2.67 7.84
CA ILE A 327 -2.28 -2.50 8.24
C ILE A 327 -2.62 -1.02 8.40
N ASN A 328 -1.70 -0.20 8.92
CA ASN A 328 -1.95 1.23 9.14
C ASN A 328 -1.87 2.03 7.83
N GLN A 329 -0.98 1.67 6.91
CA GLN A 329 -0.85 2.39 5.62
C GLN A 329 -1.93 2.05 4.61
N PHE A 330 -2.49 0.85 4.68
CA PHE A 330 -3.55 0.42 3.79
C PHE A 330 -4.84 0.30 4.60
N THR A 331 -5.87 1.10 4.27
CA THR A 331 -7.15 1.25 5.01
C THR A 331 -7.93 -0.05 5.27
N PHE A 332 -7.45 -1.20 4.80
CA PHE A 332 -8.07 -2.53 4.92
C PHE A 332 -8.22 -3.02 6.37
N GLY A 333 -7.58 -2.38 7.35
CA GLY A 333 -7.65 -2.75 8.77
C GLY A 333 -7.18 -4.18 9.06
N GLU A 334 -7.68 -4.77 10.16
CA GLU A 334 -7.40 -6.18 10.50
C GLU A 334 -8.19 -7.18 9.65
N SER A 335 -9.16 -6.71 8.87
CA SER A 335 -10.10 -7.55 8.11
C SER A 335 -9.42 -8.40 7.04
N VAL A 336 -8.27 -7.95 6.52
CA VAL A 336 -7.49 -8.71 5.53
C VAL A 336 -6.17 -9.19 6.14
N PRO A 337 -5.94 -10.51 6.29
CA PRO A 337 -4.72 -11.01 6.89
C PRO A 337 -3.52 -10.86 5.93
N VAL A 338 -2.41 -10.30 6.45
CA VAL A 338 -1.10 -10.29 5.79
C VAL A 338 -0.55 -11.71 5.80
N CYS A 339 -0.49 -12.33 4.62
CA CYS A 339 -0.09 -13.72 4.45
C CYS A 339 1.07 -13.85 3.46
N VAL A 340 1.93 -14.86 3.68
CA VAL A 340 2.99 -15.20 2.74
C VAL A 340 2.37 -15.95 1.56
N CYS A 341 2.42 -15.34 0.38
CA CYS A 341 1.90 -15.95 -0.84
C CYS A 341 3.03 -16.62 -1.62
N LEU A 342 2.95 -17.94 -1.73
CA LEU A 342 3.89 -18.75 -2.48
C LEU A 342 3.41 -18.92 -3.92
N SER A 343 3.78 -17.97 -4.78
CA SER A 343 3.56 -18.11 -6.22
C SER A 343 4.56 -19.11 -6.83
N PRO A 344 4.11 -20.23 -7.43
CA PRO A 344 5.01 -21.20 -8.07
C PRO A 344 5.83 -20.54 -9.19
N ALA A 345 5.22 -19.64 -9.96
CA ALA A 345 5.90 -18.89 -11.01
C ALA A 345 7.04 -18.02 -10.46
N ALA A 346 6.83 -17.38 -9.30
CA ALA A 346 7.84 -16.56 -8.65
C ALA A 346 9.02 -17.41 -8.14
N LEU A 347 8.76 -18.58 -7.55
CA LEU A 347 9.80 -19.50 -7.08
C LEU A 347 10.63 -20.07 -8.24
N ILE A 348 9.97 -20.43 -9.35
CA ILE A 348 10.65 -20.89 -10.57
C ILE A 348 11.52 -19.76 -11.15
N ALA A 349 10.97 -18.54 -11.28
CA ALA A 349 11.72 -17.39 -11.78
C ALA A 349 12.94 -17.08 -10.90
N ALA A 350 12.77 -17.05 -9.57
CA ALA A 350 13.88 -16.84 -8.63
C ALA A 350 14.96 -17.93 -8.76
N SER A 351 14.55 -19.19 -8.95
CA SER A 351 15.46 -20.33 -9.14
C SER A 351 16.24 -20.22 -10.45
N LEU A 352 15.58 -19.84 -11.55
CA LEU A 352 16.21 -19.62 -12.84
C LEU A 352 17.21 -18.46 -12.81
N ILE A 353 16.83 -17.34 -12.20
CA ILE A 353 17.72 -16.17 -12.02
C ILE A 353 18.93 -16.55 -11.17
N CYS A 354 18.73 -17.32 -10.09
CA CYS A 354 19.82 -17.83 -9.26
C CYS A 354 20.78 -18.72 -10.06
N ALA A 355 20.26 -19.70 -10.80
CA ALA A 355 21.06 -20.59 -11.63
C ALA A 355 21.86 -19.83 -12.71
N LEU A 356 21.22 -18.87 -13.37
CA LEU A 356 21.87 -18.00 -14.36
C LEU A 356 22.99 -17.18 -13.72
N THR A 357 22.72 -16.58 -12.55
CA THR A 357 23.69 -15.80 -11.78
C THR A 357 24.92 -16.63 -11.44
N VAL A 358 24.74 -17.84 -10.90
CA VAL A 358 25.85 -18.76 -10.58
C VAL A 358 26.65 -19.13 -11.83
N PHE A 359 25.97 -19.46 -12.93
CA PHE A 359 26.62 -19.83 -14.18
C PHE A 359 27.49 -18.71 -14.76
N LEU A 360 26.98 -17.47 -14.76
CA LEU A 360 27.71 -16.28 -15.19
C LEU A 360 28.92 -16.01 -14.28
N SER A 361 28.73 -16.16 -12.96
CA SER A 361 29.77 -15.93 -11.96
C SER A 361 30.96 -16.87 -12.11
N VAL A 362 30.69 -18.16 -12.27
CA VAL A 362 31.71 -19.23 -12.29
C VAL A 362 32.40 -19.32 -13.65
N SER A 363 31.78 -18.81 -14.71
CA SER A 363 32.38 -18.84 -16.05
C SER A 363 33.73 -18.13 -16.13
N SER A 364 33.94 -17.03 -15.40
CA SER A 364 35.26 -16.36 -15.35
C SER A 364 36.32 -17.19 -14.61
N PRO A 365 36.12 -17.60 -13.33
CA PRO A 365 37.05 -18.48 -12.61
C PRO A 365 37.34 -19.80 -13.33
N ALA A 366 36.32 -20.46 -13.90
CA ALA A 366 36.51 -21.70 -14.67
C ALA A 366 37.40 -21.47 -15.89
N ARG A 367 37.20 -20.37 -16.64
CA ARG A 367 38.06 -20.01 -17.77
C ARG A 367 39.51 -19.75 -17.32
N ARG A 368 39.70 -19.13 -16.14
CA ARG A 368 41.04 -18.94 -15.56
C ARG A 368 41.71 -20.27 -15.21
N ALA A 369 41.00 -21.18 -14.53
CA ALA A 369 41.52 -22.50 -14.17
C ALA A 369 42.07 -23.25 -15.39
N SER A 370 41.33 -23.22 -16.51
CA SER A 370 41.75 -23.89 -17.75
C SER A 370 42.96 -23.31 -18.47
N ARG A 371 43.39 -22.10 -18.09
CA ARG A 371 44.52 -21.39 -18.69
C ARG A 371 45.78 -21.48 -17.84
N ILE A 372 45.74 -22.23 -16.74
CA ILE A 372 46.90 -22.47 -15.88
C ILE A 372 47.90 -23.35 -16.66
N ILE A 373 49.16 -22.92 -16.70
CA ILE A 373 50.23 -23.65 -17.39
C ILE A 373 50.77 -24.74 -16.44
N PRO A 374 50.87 -26.01 -16.86
CA PRO A 374 51.24 -27.12 -15.97
C PRO A 374 52.60 -26.92 -15.29
N LEU A 375 53.60 -26.48 -16.06
CA LEU A 375 54.95 -26.23 -15.56
C LEU A 375 54.98 -25.11 -14.51
N GLU A 376 54.21 -24.03 -14.72
CA GLU A 376 54.12 -22.92 -13.75
C GLU A 376 53.41 -23.34 -12.46
N ALA A 377 52.37 -24.17 -12.58
CA ALA A 377 51.60 -24.65 -11.43
C ALA A 377 52.38 -25.62 -10.54
N ILE A 378 53.22 -26.47 -11.13
CA ILE A 378 54.04 -27.46 -10.39
C ILE A 378 55.28 -26.80 -9.80
N ARG A 379 55.90 -25.83 -10.50
CA ARG A 379 57.13 -25.21 -10.03
C ARG A 379 57.01 -24.55 -8.65
N GLN A 380 55.80 -24.17 -8.22
CA GLN A 380 55.47 -23.59 -6.91
C GLN A 380 56.46 -22.53 -6.38
N ASN A 381 57.30 -21.94 -7.24
CA ASN A 381 58.12 -20.80 -6.88
C ASN A 381 57.18 -19.62 -6.77
N ARG A 382 56.77 -19.33 -5.53
CA ARG A 382 56.51 -17.97 -5.07
C ARG A 382 57.82 -17.18 -5.11
N ASP A 383 58.49 -17.15 -6.25
CA ASP A 383 59.26 -15.98 -6.59
C ASP A 383 58.17 -14.94 -6.79
N VAL A 384 57.83 -14.25 -5.70
CA VAL A 384 57.23 -12.94 -5.80
C VAL A 384 58.18 -12.22 -6.74
N ARG A 385 57.85 -12.19 -8.03
CA ARG A 385 58.49 -11.30 -8.97
C ARG A 385 58.08 -9.92 -8.49
N ILE A 386 58.77 -9.44 -7.47
CA ILE A 386 58.86 -8.04 -7.14
C ILE A 386 59.47 -7.47 -8.41
N ARG A 387 58.60 -7.03 -9.34
CA ARG A 387 59.07 -6.17 -10.42
C ARG A 387 59.77 -5.04 -9.71
N GLU A 388 61.08 -4.92 -9.88
CA GLU A 388 61.94 -3.95 -9.19
C GLU A 388 61.39 -2.50 -9.31
N ASN A 389 60.52 -2.26 -10.28
CA ASN A 389 59.89 -0.97 -10.57
C ASN A 389 58.49 -0.69 -9.99
N LYS A 390 57.95 -1.47 -9.03
CA LYS A 390 56.76 -1.03 -8.25
C LYS A 390 57.13 -0.73 -6.80
N ARG A 391 57.83 0.39 -6.59
CA ARG A 391 57.93 1.05 -5.28
C ARG A 391 56.54 1.59 -4.87
N SER A 392 55.65 0.70 -4.44
CA SER A 392 54.40 1.12 -3.78
C SER A 392 54.69 1.31 -2.30
N GLY A 393 54.90 2.57 -1.90
CA GLY A 393 55.10 2.96 -0.50
C GLY A 393 54.58 4.36 -0.17
N ASN A 394 54.44 5.25 -1.17
CA ASN A 394 54.03 6.65 -0.97
C ASN A 394 52.72 7.01 -1.71
N GLY A 395 51.71 6.15 -1.65
CA GLY A 395 50.36 6.50 -2.13
C GLY A 395 49.62 7.41 -1.14
N ARG A 396 48.61 8.16 -1.59
CA ARG A 396 47.78 9.01 -0.70
C ARG A 396 47.22 8.23 0.50
N ILE A 397 46.94 6.94 0.33
CA ILE A 397 46.41 6.03 1.35
C ILE A 397 47.41 5.78 2.49
N SER A 398 48.71 5.62 2.19
CA SER A 398 49.73 5.42 3.23
C SER A 398 50.02 6.69 4.03
N ARG A 399 49.77 7.87 3.46
CA ARG A 399 49.83 9.15 4.20
C ARG A 399 48.61 9.37 5.09
N LEU A 400 47.42 9.00 4.62
CA LEU A 400 46.17 9.22 5.36
C LEU A 400 46.01 8.28 6.56
N MET A 401 46.34 6.99 6.41
CA MET A 401 46.14 5.98 7.44
C MET A 401 47.42 5.54 8.16
N GLY A 402 48.55 6.21 7.90
CA GLY A 402 49.83 5.91 8.55
C GLY A 402 50.32 4.47 8.32
N ILE A 403 50.87 3.86 9.36
CA ILE A 403 51.49 2.52 9.33
C ILE A 403 50.52 1.42 8.82
N PRO A 404 49.25 1.36 9.27
CA PRO A 404 48.26 0.44 8.72
C PRO A 404 48.05 0.56 7.20
N GLY A 405 47.93 1.79 6.68
CA GLY A 405 47.77 2.04 5.24
C GLY A 405 49.02 1.69 4.43
N TRP A 406 50.19 1.87 5.03
CA TRP A 406 51.47 1.47 4.42
C TRP A 406 51.59 -0.06 4.30
N ILE A 407 51.21 -0.81 5.34
CA ILE A 407 51.21 -2.27 5.31
C ILE A 407 50.20 -2.80 4.27
N GLY A 408 48.99 -2.23 4.24
CA GLY A 408 47.93 -2.64 3.30
C GLY A 408 48.30 -2.43 1.83
N THR A 409 48.92 -1.31 1.48
CA THR A 409 49.33 -1.01 0.09
C THR A 409 50.46 -1.92 -0.41
N ARG A 410 51.35 -2.36 0.49
CA ARG A 410 52.34 -3.41 0.18
C ARG A 410 51.68 -4.78 0.02
N TYR A 411 50.75 -5.13 0.90
CA TYR A 411 50.02 -6.39 0.81
C TYR A 411 49.21 -6.48 -0.51
N GLU A 412 48.61 -5.38 -0.97
CA GLU A 412 47.96 -5.32 -2.29
C GLU A 412 48.94 -5.57 -3.45
N CYS A 413 50.18 -5.08 -3.37
CA CYS A 413 51.16 -5.33 -4.43
C CYS A 413 51.59 -6.81 -4.49
N VAL A 414 51.60 -7.51 -3.35
CA VAL A 414 52.02 -8.91 -3.23
C VAL A 414 50.86 -9.87 -3.52
N ALA A 415 49.66 -9.58 -3.03
CA ALA A 415 48.48 -10.46 -3.09
C ALA A 415 47.27 -9.79 -3.75
N GLY A 416 47.48 -8.82 -4.65
CA GLY A 416 46.44 -7.90 -5.14
C GLY A 416 45.17 -8.55 -5.69
N LYS A 417 45.25 -9.76 -6.24
CA LYS A 417 44.06 -10.50 -6.70
C LYS A 417 43.19 -11.00 -5.54
N LYS A 418 43.80 -11.57 -4.49
CA LYS A 418 43.09 -12.01 -3.27
C LYS A 418 42.62 -10.80 -2.47
N TYR A 419 43.50 -9.80 -2.29
CA TYR A 419 43.18 -8.57 -1.55
C TYR A 419 41.98 -7.83 -2.16
N ARG A 420 41.99 -7.55 -3.48
CA ARG A 420 40.89 -6.86 -4.16
C ARG A 420 39.57 -7.63 -4.14
N ALA A 421 39.63 -8.97 -4.18
CA ALA A 421 38.43 -9.80 -4.11
C ALA A 421 37.78 -9.73 -2.71
N VAL A 422 38.60 -9.78 -1.65
CA VAL A 422 38.15 -9.69 -0.25
C VAL A 422 37.66 -8.28 0.07
N THR A 423 38.41 -7.23 -0.29
CA THR A 423 37.98 -5.85 -0.04
C THR A 423 36.74 -5.47 -0.81
N ALA A 424 36.59 -5.93 -2.06
CA ALA A 424 35.35 -5.75 -2.81
C ALA A 424 34.18 -6.44 -2.12
N ALA A 425 34.31 -7.71 -1.73
CA ALA A 425 33.25 -8.44 -1.03
C ALA A 425 32.82 -7.74 0.27
N LEU A 426 33.79 -7.27 1.06
CA LEU A 426 33.54 -6.59 2.33
C LEU A 426 32.89 -5.22 2.13
N ALA A 427 33.38 -4.43 1.17
CA ALA A 427 32.76 -3.16 0.78
C ALA A 427 31.32 -3.36 0.28
N PHE A 428 31.06 -4.39 -0.54
CA PHE A 428 29.70 -4.69 -1.01
C PHE A 428 28.76 -5.11 0.11
N SER A 429 29.25 -5.88 1.10
CA SER A 429 28.44 -6.23 2.27
C SER A 429 28.01 -4.98 3.06
N LEU A 430 28.94 -4.02 3.24
CA LEU A 430 28.66 -2.75 3.91
C LEU A 430 27.68 -1.88 3.11
N ILE A 431 27.89 -1.77 1.79
CA ILE A 431 27.03 -0.98 0.88
C ILE A 431 25.61 -1.54 0.81
N LEU A 432 25.41 -2.85 0.96
CA LEU A 432 24.08 -3.44 1.07
C LEU A 432 23.45 -3.21 2.45
N PHE A 433 24.24 -3.42 3.50
CA PHE A 433 23.72 -3.48 4.85
C PHE A 433 23.37 -2.09 5.41
N LEU A 434 24.27 -1.11 5.26
CA LEU A 434 24.10 0.22 5.85
C LEU A 434 22.87 0.96 5.30
N PRO A 435 22.68 1.10 3.97
CA PRO A 435 21.50 1.76 3.44
C PRO A 435 20.22 1.00 3.75
N ALA A 436 20.24 -0.33 3.75
CA ALA A 436 19.05 -1.12 4.08
C ALA A 436 18.60 -0.89 5.54
N VAL A 437 19.54 -0.92 6.49
CA VAL A 437 19.25 -0.64 7.91
C VAL A 437 18.81 0.81 8.09
N PHE A 438 19.46 1.75 7.42
CA PHE A 438 19.08 3.16 7.47
C PHE A 438 17.68 3.41 6.92
N LEU A 439 17.34 2.85 5.76
CA LEU A 439 16.01 2.95 5.16
C LEU A 439 14.94 2.25 6.01
N ALA A 440 15.26 1.09 6.57
CA ALA A 440 14.36 0.41 7.51
C ALA A 440 14.08 1.27 8.74
N GLY A 441 15.11 1.91 9.32
CA GLY A 441 14.94 2.82 10.45
C GLY A 441 14.21 4.11 10.08
N LEU A 442 14.35 4.62 8.85
CA LEU A 442 13.53 5.73 8.35
C LEU A 442 12.07 5.33 8.17
N ALA A 443 11.82 4.15 7.61
CA ALA A 443 10.45 3.64 7.42
C ALA A 443 9.77 3.39 8.78
N GLU A 444 10.50 2.86 9.76
CA GLU A 444 10.01 2.70 11.13
C GLU A 444 9.70 4.04 11.77
N LYS A 445 10.63 5.01 11.73
CA LYS A 445 10.36 6.38 12.21
C LYS A 445 9.20 7.07 11.51
N GLN A 446 9.03 6.82 10.21
CA GLN A 446 7.91 7.37 9.46
C GLN A 446 6.60 6.71 9.86
N ALA A 447 6.59 5.39 10.07
CA ALA A 447 5.42 4.69 10.57
C ALA A 447 5.06 5.12 11.99
N ASP A 448 6.04 5.28 12.86
CA ASP A 448 5.87 5.82 14.22
C ASP A 448 5.32 7.26 14.18
N ALA A 449 5.64 8.05 13.14
CA ALA A 449 5.08 9.38 12.95
C ALA A 449 3.62 9.37 12.44
N TYR A 450 3.15 8.26 11.85
CA TYR A 450 1.76 8.10 11.39
C TYR A 450 0.88 7.38 12.40
N THR A 451 1.44 6.55 13.28
CA THR A 451 0.77 6.17 14.52
C THR A 451 0.82 7.38 15.43
N GLU A 452 -0.25 8.17 15.45
CA GLU A 452 -0.40 9.12 16.54
C GLU A 452 -0.29 8.33 17.87
N ASP A 453 0.47 8.82 18.85
CA ASP A 453 0.63 8.21 20.20
C ASP A 453 -0.70 8.14 21.00
N PHE A 454 -1.84 8.26 20.32
CA PHE A 454 -3.17 8.24 20.88
C PHE A 454 -3.83 6.90 20.55
N ASP A 455 -4.18 6.13 21.59
CA ASP A 455 -4.94 4.89 21.43
C ASP A 455 -6.33 5.15 20.81
N PHE A 456 -6.90 6.35 21.04
CA PHE A 456 -8.17 6.79 20.48
C PHE A 456 -8.17 8.29 20.20
N SER A 457 -8.67 8.72 19.04
CA SER A 457 -8.92 10.12 18.71
C SER A 457 -10.42 10.39 18.63
N LEU A 458 -10.87 11.44 19.32
CA LEU A 458 -12.26 11.91 19.27
C LEU A 458 -12.33 13.16 18.40
N TYR A 459 -13.05 13.07 17.29
CA TYR A 459 -13.22 14.16 16.34
C TYR A 459 -14.65 14.70 16.35
N SER A 460 -14.82 16.02 16.39
CA SER A 460 -16.12 16.69 16.31
C SER A 460 -16.08 17.70 15.16
N ALA A 461 -16.75 17.37 14.06
CA ALA A 461 -16.92 18.27 12.93
C ALA A 461 -18.06 19.27 13.22
N GLY A 462 -17.78 20.57 13.19
CA GLY A 462 -18.82 21.62 13.22
C GLY A 462 -19.47 21.90 14.59
N GLY A 463 -18.98 21.31 15.69
CA GLY A 463 -19.50 21.53 17.04
C GLY A 463 -18.41 21.71 18.09
N ARG A 464 -18.69 22.53 19.13
CA ARG A 464 -17.84 22.61 20.34
C ARG A 464 -17.91 21.28 21.06
N ILE A 465 -16.76 20.63 21.25
CA ILE A 465 -16.65 19.48 22.17
C ILE A 465 -17.06 19.99 23.57
N ASP A 466 -18.02 19.32 24.21
CA ASP A 466 -18.38 19.64 25.60
C ASP A 466 -17.18 19.29 26.50
N LEU A 467 -16.55 20.33 27.05
CA LEU A 467 -15.39 20.22 27.94
C LEU A 467 -15.67 19.31 29.13
N ALA A 468 -16.94 19.18 29.56
CA ALA A 468 -17.34 18.30 30.65
C ALA A 468 -17.14 16.81 30.31
N ILE A 469 -17.26 16.42 29.04
CA ILE A 469 -16.99 15.04 28.59
C ILE A 469 -15.49 14.76 28.64
N LEU A 470 -14.69 15.74 28.23
CA LEU A 470 -13.23 15.64 28.21
C LEU A 470 -12.65 15.55 29.64
N GLU A 471 -13.22 16.31 30.58
CA GLU A 471 -12.87 16.20 32.01
C GLU A 471 -13.24 14.85 32.62
N LYS A 472 -14.39 14.28 32.25
CA LYS A 472 -14.78 12.93 32.68
C LYS A 472 -13.84 11.85 32.15
N LEU A 473 -13.46 11.94 30.88
CA LEU A 473 -12.50 11.02 30.28
C LEU A 473 -11.13 11.16 30.97
N ARG A 474 -10.67 12.38 31.25
CA ARG A 474 -9.43 12.61 32.02
C ARG A 474 -9.44 12.04 33.43
N ALA A 475 -10.61 11.87 34.03
CA ALA A 475 -10.74 11.34 35.38
C ALA A 475 -10.65 9.80 35.45
N GLU A 476 -10.73 9.10 34.31
CA GLU A 476 -10.60 7.65 34.27
C GLU A 476 -9.14 7.22 34.48
N PRO A 477 -8.86 6.30 35.43
CA PRO A 477 -7.51 5.92 35.80
C PRO A 477 -6.74 5.17 34.70
N GLU A 478 -7.44 4.68 33.66
CA GLU A 478 -6.84 3.99 32.51
C GLU A 478 -6.29 4.96 31.46
N ILE A 479 -6.64 6.26 31.52
CA ILE A 479 -6.15 7.28 30.57
C ILE A 479 -4.84 7.88 31.10
N SER A 480 -3.74 7.54 30.41
CA SER A 480 -2.38 7.97 30.79
C SER A 480 -2.07 9.41 30.38
N PHE A 481 -2.61 9.86 29.24
CA PHE A 481 -2.39 11.18 28.67
C PHE A 481 -3.57 11.56 27.75
N SER A 482 -3.90 12.85 27.68
CA SER A 482 -4.93 13.36 26.77
C SER A 482 -4.57 14.77 26.31
N VAL A 483 -4.85 15.07 25.04
CA VAL A 483 -4.60 16.38 24.44
C VAL A 483 -5.87 16.85 23.75
N LEU A 484 -6.31 18.07 24.07
CA LEU A 484 -7.30 18.77 23.26
C LEU A 484 -6.59 19.57 22.16
N ARG A 485 -6.92 19.26 20.92
CA ARG A 485 -6.60 20.08 19.75
C ARG A 485 -7.90 20.67 19.20
N SER A 486 -7.94 21.98 19.05
CA SER A 486 -9.02 22.65 18.31
C SER A 486 -8.42 23.28 17.06
N ALA A 487 -9.06 23.12 15.90
CA ALA A 487 -8.62 23.76 14.67
C ALA A 487 -9.78 24.55 14.08
N GLU A 488 -9.52 25.80 13.74
CA GLU A 488 -10.46 26.69 13.08
C GLU A 488 -9.92 27.03 11.69
N GLN A 489 -10.79 26.86 10.69
CA GLN A 489 -10.49 27.22 9.30
C GLN A 489 -11.04 28.61 9.03
N TYR A 490 -10.16 29.52 8.66
CA TYR A 490 -10.50 30.87 8.23
C TYR A 490 -10.22 31.01 6.74
N TYR A 491 -11.19 31.52 6.01
CA TYR A 491 -10.99 31.95 4.63
C TYR A 491 -10.74 33.45 4.64
N SER A 492 -9.58 33.87 4.15
CA SER A 492 -9.26 35.29 4.00
C SER A 492 -8.97 35.61 2.54
N SER A 493 -9.60 36.68 2.05
CA SER A 493 -9.31 37.25 0.74
C SER A 493 -8.37 38.43 0.90
N PHE A 494 -7.24 38.45 0.21
CA PHE A 494 -6.33 39.60 0.20
C PHE A 494 -5.92 39.99 -1.22
N PRO A 495 -5.60 41.28 -1.45
CA PRO A 495 -5.24 41.76 -2.78
C PRO A 495 -3.99 41.06 -3.31
N THR A 496 -4.03 40.60 -4.55
CA THR A 496 -2.91 39.93 -5.22
C THR A 496 -1.66 40.83 -5.36
N SER A 497 -1.82 42.15 -5.19
CA SER A 497 -0.73 43.14 -5.15
C SER A 497 0.17 43.02 -3.92
N ASP A 498 -0.37 42.50 -2.82
CA ASP A 498 0.31 42.52 -1.52
C ASP A 498 1.17 41.26 -1.32
N LEU A 499 1.09 40.31 -2.25
CA LEU A 499 1.87 39.08 -2.24
C LEU A 499 3.30 39.28 -2.78
N PRO A 500 4.32 38.73 -2.10
CA PRO A 500 5.70 38.73 -2.61
C PRO A 500 5.84 38.03 -3.97
N GLU A 501 6.73 38.56 -4.81
CA GLU A 501 6.93 38.09 -6.19
C GLU A 501 7.35 36.61 -6.28
N GLU A 502 8.15 36.15 -5.31
CA GLU A 502 8.57 34.75 -5.17
C GLU A 502 7.40 33.80 -4.86
N TYR A 503 6.43 34.25 -4.04
CA TYR A 503 5.24 33.48 -3.70
C TYR A 503 4.28 33.36 -4.89
N ARG A 504 4.09 34.47 -5.62
CA ARG A 504 3.30 34.49 -6.86
C ARG A 504 3.86 33.55 -7.93
N ALA A 505 5.18 33.43 -8.03
CA ALA A 505 5.84 32.56 -9.01
C ALA A 505 5.63 31.07 -8.74
N VAL A 506 5.48 30.67 -7.47
CA VAL A 506 5.32 29.26 -7.06
C VAL A 506 3.85 28.85 -7.01
N HIS A 507 2.96 29.71 -6.51
CA HIS A 507 1.58 29.32 -6.16
C HIS A 507 0.51 29.77 -7.16
N MET A 508 0.75 30.78 -8.00
CA MET A 508 -0.29 31.29 -8.91
C MET A 508 -0.24 30.74 -10.35
N GLY A 509 0.84 30.06 -10.74
CA GLY A 509 0.98 29.46 -12.08
C GLY A 509 0.81 30.46 -13.25
N THR A 510 1.01 29.99 -14.48
CA THR A 510 0.88 30.81 -15.71
C THR A 510 -0.52 30.72 -16.32
N ALA A 511 -1.58 30.75 -15.50
CA ALA A 511 -2.95 30.70 -15.99
C ALA A 511 -3.60 32.08 -15.94
N GLU A 512 -3.81 32.70 -17.11
CA GLU A 512 -4.71 33.84 -17.29
C GLU A 512 -6.16 33.40 -17.02
N GLN A 513 -6.56 33.36 -15.75
CA GLN A 513 -7.98 33.30 -15.39
C GLN A 513 -8.54 34.73 -15.41
N LYS A 514 -9.23 35.07 -16.51
CA LYS A 514 -10.01 36.31 -16.65
C LYS A 514 -11.35 36.17 -15.94
N ASP A 515 -11.36 36.37 -14.64
CA ASP A 515 -12.53 36.87 -13.89
C ASP A 515 -12.08 37.25 -12.48
N TYR A 516 -12.96 37.84 -11.68
CA TYR A 516 -12.73 38.47 -10.35
C TYR A 516 -11.69 37.82 -9.39
N SER A 517 -11.27 36.57 -9.57
CA SER A 517 -10.15 35.90 -8.90
C SER A 517 -8.76 36.50 -9.20
N SER A 518 -8.62 37.34 -10.24
CA SER A 518 -7.33 37.99 -10.53
C SER A 518 -6.94 39.10 -9.54
N LEU A 519 -7.91 39.63 -8.78
CA LEU A 519 -7.72 40.77 -7.86
C LEU A 519 -7.48 40.33 -6.40
N TYR A 520 -8.02 39.18 -6.01
CA TYR A 520 -7.92 38.64 -4.65
C TYR A 520 -7.51 37.17 -4.66
N SER A 521 -6.47 36.83 -3.91
CA SER A 521 -6.16 35.42 -3.59
C SER A 521 -7.06 34.99 -2.45
N TYR A 522 -7.69 33.82 -2.58
CA TYR A 522 -8.35 33.15 -1.47
C TYR A 522 -7.37 32.12 -0.94
N GLU A 523 -6.78 32.41 0.22
CA GLU A 523 -5.99 31.41 0.93
C GLU A 523 -6.77 30.89 2.13
N GLU A 524 -6.64 29.59 2.33
CA GLU A 524 -7.14 28.91 3.51
C GLU A 524 -6.11 29.07 4.64
N VAL A 525 -6.53 29.71 5.73
CA VAL A 525 -5.70 29.88 6.93
C VAL A 525 -6.22 28.92 8.00
N HIS A 526 -5.41 27.93 8.33
CA HIS A 526 -5.70 27.01 9.43
C HIS A 526 -5.10 27.57 10.73
N VAL A 527 -5.95 27.93 11.68
CA VAL A 527 -5.51 28.28 13.04
C VAL A 527 -5.72 27.08 13.94
N THR A 528 -4.64 26.49 14.43
CA THR A 528 -4.70 25.36 15.37
C THR A 528 -4.39 25.86 16.79
N TYR A 529 -5.30 25.57 17.71
CA TYR A 529 -5.16 25.80 19.15
C TYR A 529 -4.80 24.50 19.86
N ILE A 530 -3.85 24.60 20.78
CA ILE A 530 -3.38 23.51 21.65
C ILE A 530 -3.33 24.00 23.10
N GLU A 531 -3.34 23.07 24.06
CA GLU A 531 -3.25 23.43 25.48
C GLU A 531 -1.90 24.04 25.86
N ASP A 532 -1.94 25.07 26.71
CA ASP A 532 -0.76 25.79 27.22
C ASP A 532 0.27 24.85 27.86
N SER A 533 -0.18 23.80 28.55
CA SER A 533 0.68 22.80 29.20
C SER A 533 1.48 21.99 28.17
N VAL A 534 0.84 21.60 27.07
CA VAL A 534 1.43 20.84 25.96
C VAL A 534 2.40 21.72 25.18
N PHE A 535 1.98 22.96 24.87
CA PHE A 535 2.84 23.93 24.20
C PHE A 535 4.08 24.28 25.03
N ALA A 536 3.92 24.48 26.34
CA ALA A 536 5.04 24.72 27.25
C ALA A 536 6.01 23.54 27.32
N ALA A 537 5.51 22.30 27.28
CA ALA A 537 6.32 21.10 27.27
C ALA A 537 7.12 20.97 25.96
N ALA A 538 6.49 21.25 24.81
CA ALA A 538 7.14 21.25 23.50
C ALA A 538 8.27 22.29 23.43
N LEU A 539 8.02 23.53 23.88
CA LEU A 539 9.06 24.57 23.93
C LEU A 539 10.24 24.17 24.83
N LYS A 540 9.97 23.57 26.00
CA LYS A 540 11.03 23.07 26.88
C LYS A 540 11.85 21.94 26.26
N ALA A 541 11.23 21.05 25.48
CA ALA A 541 11.93 19.96 24.80
C ALA A 541 12.94 20.49 23.77
N GLU A 542 12.60 21.58 23.08
CA GLU A 542 13.48 22.29 22.14
C GLU A 542 14.43 23.30 22.81
N GLY A 543 14.42 23.39 24.14
CA GLY A 543 15.29 24.30 24.90
C GLY A 543 14.88 25.78 24.84
N ILE A 544 13.63 26.08 24.46
CA ILE A 544 13.06 27.43 24.38
C ILE A 544 12.30 27.74 25.68
N ASP A 545 12.47 28.95 26.24
CA ASP A 545 11.71 29.38 27.42
C ASP A 545 10.24 29.62 27.04
N PRO A 546 9.27 28.92 27.64
CA PRO A 546 7.85 29.09 27.31
C PRO A 546 7.23 30.38 27.86
N LYS A 547 7.86 31.03 28.85
CA LYS A 547 7.27 32.20 29.53
C LYS A 547 6.83 33.34 28.59
N PRO A 548 7.62 33.75 27.58
CA PRO A 548 7.24 34.87 26.70
C PRO A 548 6.02 34.56 25.84
N TYR A 549 5.75 33.28 25.56
CA TYR A 549 4.71 32.85 24.62
C TYR A 549 3.37 32.53 25.31
N LEU A 550 3.36 32.42 26.64
CA LEU A 550 2.17 32.15 27.45
C LEU A 550 1.63 33.41 28.15
N THR A 551 2.42 34.48 28.19
CA THR A 551 1.97 35.79 28.67
C THR A 551 1.35 36.54 27.50
N GLY A 552 0.04 36.82 27.54
CA GLY A 552 -0.77 37.37 26.45
C GLY A 552 -0.39 38.74 25.86
N ASP A 553 0.81 39.24 26.14
CA ASP A 553 1.40 40.45 25.57
C ASP A 553 2.30 40.17 24.35
N ALA A 554 2.63 38.90 24.06
CA ALA A 554 3.34 38.51 22.84
C ALA A 554 2.39 37.75 21.91
N TYR A 555 2.42 38.13 20.63
CA TYR A 555 1.67 37.61 19.49
C TYR A 555 1.17 36.16 19.62
N PHE A 556 -0.07 35.90 19.17
CA PHE A 556 -0.54 34.56 18.83
C PHE A 556 0.57 33.84 18.06
N ALA A 557 1.16 32.81 18.66
CA ALA A 557 2.28 32.11 18.06
C ALA A 557 1.77 31.32 16.84
N VAL A 558 1.93 31.89 15.65
CA VAL A 558 1.63 31.20 14.38
C VAL A 558 2.88 30.43 13.99
N ILE A 559 2.83 29.11 14.14
CA ILE A 559 3.81 28.22 13.49
C ILE A 559 3.35 28.07 12.04
N VAL A 560 4.05 28.73 11.12
CA VAL A 560 3.87 28.52 9.67
C VAL A 560 4.74 27.32 9.27
N PRO A 561 4.20 26.32 8.55
CA PRO A 561 4.94 25.12 8.15
C PRO A 561 6.15 25.40 7.25
#